data_AF-A0A7T5ELH4-F1
#
_entry.id   AF-A0A7T5ELH4-F1
#
_cell.length_a   1.000
_cell.length_b   1.000
_cell.length_c   1.000
_cell.angle_alpha   90.00
_cell.angle_beta   90.00
_cell.angle_gamma   90.00
#
_symmetry.space_group_name_H-M   'P 1'
#
loop_
_entity.id
_entity.type
_entity.pdbx_description
1 polymer ?
#
loop_
_entity_poly.entity_id
_entity_poly.type
_entity_poly.pdbx_seq_one_letter_code
_entity_poly.pdbx_strand_id
1 'polypeptide(L)'
;METTTNVTPPQKSSKKGLLIAGVAGIAILAGLGTAYAKLDLFKSPKTMYLEAEANSIKQLADDVSQSFQEYEDYVKPYLDQPVSSTVELSQFHIDADLPDPQALKVLDLLQSAKLVVSSQTDDQKRQQAGNVEVHLKENKLLQLDYFIDDTKIGFRLPDFYPKYGFLDLKDRDAIKAKFGEELPKRFVTNKDMYEAIKFDRQEVTAILAPYAKLYAESLKDEQITLNKNASFSEEGYEASVRELTVTFSDAEGQKLFIDLAEKAKADEKLFELLYSRYQNVAKLLIDSGYPDVQELSKDDFKKEYTKTFDDMVAEFKDTKASKDQLKMIVLVDSDHQILSRKLVFLDDASKEEKTVWSSASFQKGTETFQRYSLFVDEDGEKGEMTVRYKADKQKDKTSGTLSFLFDAQPEVLFDLTAKFETAKQADKEDSKLDFTLKAKSDTDPEAISLSGNLTSAMTKTANGRDAEGSFKLNFDQPTHDMPKSISLAIKTKEEFGKPVSVPSLAADNSVNIATMTDAEMMEIQQQVAISAQSFMMKNMELVQEFMPMQ
;
A
#
# COMPACT_ATOMS: atom_id res chain seq x y z
N MET A 1 -41.10 -54.38 62.04
CA MET A 1 -40.58 -52.99 62.10
C MET A 1 -39.84 -52.78 60.78
N GLU A 2 -40.52 -52.40 59.69
CA GLU A 2 -40.99 -51.02 59.37
C GLU A 2 -39.81 -50.02 59.51
N THR A 3 -39.36 -49.30 58.48
CA THR A 3 -40.13 -48.46 57.54
C THR A 3 -39.31 -48.17 56.28
N THR A 4 -40.02 -47.97 55.16
CA THR A 4 -39.58 -47.25 53.96
C THR A 4 -39.68 -45.74 54.16
N THR A 5 -38.84 -44.96 53.47
CA THR A 5 -39.21 -43.62 52.98
C THR A 5 -38.46 -43.27 51.69
N ASN A 6 -39.23 -43.11 50.61
CA ASN A 6 -38.88 -42.33 49.41
C ASN A 6 -38.92 -40.84 49.72
N VAL A 7 -38.02 -40.01 49.14
CA VAL A 7 -38.31 -38.67 48.56
C VAL A 7 -37.21 -38.29 47.54
N THR A 8 -37.60 -37.84 46.34
CA THR A 8 -36.79 -37.20 45.27
C THR A 8 -36.96 -35.65 45.30
N PRO A 9 -36.29 -34.86 44.43
CA PRO A 9 -35.12 -33.99 44.59
C PRO A 9 -35.41 -32.50 44.96
N PRO A 10 -34.42 -31.58 44.87
CA PRO A 10 -34.63 -30.41 44.01
C PRO A 10 -33.43 -30.06 43.08
N GLN A 11 -33.78 -29.60 41.87
CA GLN A 11 -32.97 -28.73 41.00
C GLN A 11 -32.76 -27.35 41.64
N LYS A 12 -31.56 -26.77 41.50
CA LYS A 12 -31.38 -25.43 40.87
C LYS A 12 -29.91 -25.11 40.55
N SER A 13 -29.79 -24.45 39.40
CA SER A 13 -28.68 -23.74 38.74
C SER A 13 -27.63 -23.07 39.65
N SER A 14 -26.41 -22.70 39.22
CA SER A 14 -25.99 -22.20 37.91
C SER A 14 -24.46 -22.06 37.82
N LYS A 15 -23.95 -22.05 36.57
CA LYS A 15 -22.88 -21.18 36.03
C LYS A 15 -21.38 -21.50 36.28
N LYS A 16 -20.71 -21.58 35.11
CA LYS A 16 -19.46 -20.89 34.73
C LYS A 16 -18.17 -21.37 35.38
N GLY A 17 -17.53 -22.34 34.75
CA GLY A 17 -16.14 -22.72 35.02
C GLY A 17 -15.31 -23.17 33.81
N LEU A 18 -15.92 -23.42 32.64
CA LEU A 18 -15.24 -24.01 31.48
C LEU A 18 -15.06 -23.08 30.27
N LEU A 19 -15.67 -21.89 30.27
CA LEU A 19 -15.52 -20.90 29.20
C LEU A 19 -14.38 -19.89 29.43
N ILE A 20 -13.71 -19.94 30.58
CA ILE A 20 -12.62 -19.01 30.93
C ILE A 20 -11.25 -19.52 30.46
N ALA A 21 -11.08 -20.84 30.24
CA ALA A 21 -9.82 -21.40 29.74
C ALA A 21 -9.53 -21.05 28.27
N GLY A 22 -10.57 -20.91 27.42
CA GLY A 22 -10.41 -20.47 26.04
C GLY A 22 -10.18 -18.96 25.87
N VAL A 23 -10.74 -18.14 26.77
CA VAL A 23 -10.64 -16.67 26.71
C VAL A 23 -9.37 -16.15 27.39
N ALA A 24 -8.83 -16.87 28.39
CA ALA A 24 -7.54 -16.55 28.98
C ALA A 24 -6.35 -16.81 28.02
N GLY A 25 -6.51 -17.70 27.02
CA GLY A 25 -5.49 -17.94 25.99
C GLY A 25 -5.18 -16.71 25.14
N ILE A 26 -6.19 -15.92 24.77
CA ILE A 26 -6.02 -14.74 23.90
C ILE A 26 -5.29 -13.58 24.61
N ALA A 27 -5.39 -13.49 25.94
CA ALA A 27 -4.71 -12.47 26.74
C ALA A 27 -3.37 -12.92 27.37
N ILE A 28 -3.13 -14.24 27.49
CA ILE A 28 -1.92 -14.80 28.10
C ILE A 28 -0.85 -15.20 27.05
N LEU A 29 -1.19 -15.33 25.77
CA LEU A 29 -0.20 -15.74 24.74
C LEU A 29 0.82 -14.66 24.33
N ALA A 30 0.71 -13.45 24.90
CA ALA A 30 1.77 -12.44 24.93
C ALA A 30 2.79 -12.64 26.08
N GLY A 31 2.56 -13.60 27.00
CA GLY A 31 3.46 -13.88 28.11
C GLY A 31 3.23 -15.26 28.74
N LEU A 32 4.12 -16.21 28.40
CA LEU A 32 4.38 -17.50 29.07
C LEU A 32 3.36 -18.64 28.84
N GLY A 33 3.81 -19.76 28.23
CA GLY A 33 3.04 -21.02 28.30
C GLY A 33 3.35 -22.15 27.31
N THR A 34 4.61 -22.49 27.05
CA THR A 34 5.05 -23.55 26.09
C THR A 34 4.78 -25.01 26.51
N ALA A 35 3.90 -25.32 27.48
CA ALA A 35 3.87 -26.65 28.09
C ALA A 35 2.53 -27.43 28.04
N TYR A 36 1.39 -26.82 27.69
CA TYR A 36 0.08 -27.49 27.84
C TYR A 36 -0.52 -28.08 26.54
N ALA A 37 0.10 -27.85 25.37
CA ALA A 37 -0.53 -28.12 24.08
C ALA A 37 -0.49 -29.59 23.58
N LYS A 38 0.28 -30.50 24.18
CA LYS A 38 0.60 -31.80 23.54
C LYS A 38 -0.39 -32.96 23.73
N LEU A 39 -1.61 -32.74 24.26
CA LEU A 39 -2.62 -33.81 24.41
C LEU A 39 -3.98 -33.41 23.81
N ASP A 40 -4.07 -33.40 22.48
CA ASP A 40 -5.29 -33.10 21.72
C ASP A 40 -6.42 -34.13 21.82
N LEU A 41 -6.16 -35.29 22.44
CA LEU A 41 -7.14 -36.38 22.49
C LEU A 41 -8.38 -36.06 23.34
N PHE A 42 -8.37 -34.98 24.12
CA PHE A 42 -9.46 -34.57 25.02
C PHE A 42 -9.99 -33.16 24.79
N LYS A 43 -9.51 -32.43 23.77
CA LYS A 43 -10.00 -31.07 23.45
C LYS A 43 -11.32 -31.13 22.68
N SER A 44 -12.25 -30.21 22.97
CA SER A 44 -13.47 -30.07 22.14
C SER A 44 -13.11 -29.49 20.77
N PRO A 45 -13.87 -29.79 19.69
CA PRO A 45 -13.66 -29.18 18.38
C PRO A 45 -13.60 -27.65 18.42
N LYS A 46 -14.45 -27.01 19.23
CA LYS A 46 -14.42 -25.57 19.48
C LYS A 46 -13.08 -25.09 20.06
N THR A 47 -12.55 -25.81 21.05
CA THR A 47 -11.25 -25.45 21.67
C THR A 47 -10.14 -25.53 20.63
N MET A 48 -10.13 -26.58 19.82
CA MET A 48 -9.14 -26.76 18.75
C MET A 48 -9.23 -25.66 17.68
N TYR A 49 -10.46 -25.28 17.31
CA TYR A 49 -10.70 -24.19 16.36
C TYR A 49 -10.19 -22.85 16.89
N LEU A 50 -10.56 -22.48 18.11
CA LEU A 50 -10.15 -21.22 18.72
C LEU A 50 -8.64 -21.14 18.99
N GLU A 51 -8.01 -22.25 19.34
CA GLU A 51 -6.55 -22.34 19.50
C GLU A 51 -5.83 -22.08 18.16
N ALA A 52 -6.33 -22.66 17.06
CA ALA A 52 -5.77 -22.46 15.73
C ALA A 52 -5.94 -21.02 15.23
N GLU A 53 -7.09 -20.39 15.49
CA GLU A 53 -7.30 -18.96 15.17
C GLU A 53 -6.41 -18.05 16.02
N ALA A 54 -6.25 -18.33 17.32
CA ALA A 54 -5.36 -17.56 18.19
C ALA A 54 -3.90 -17.61 17.72
N ASN A 55 -3.42 -18.80 17.32
CA ASN A 55 -2.07 -18.95 16.76
C ASN A 55 -1.90 -18.17 15.45
N SER A 56 -2.91 -18.23 14.56
CA SER A 56 -2.88 -17.49 13.29
C SER A 56 -2.85 -15.98 13.49
N ILE A 57 -3.65 -15.45 14.42
CA ILE A 57 -3.65 -14.01 14.75
C ILE A 57 -2.31 -13.59 15.32
N LYS A 58 -1.70 -14.42 16.18
CA LYS A 58 -0.38 -14.15 16.73
C LYS A 58 0.69 -14.09 15.63
N GLN A 59 0.72 -15.07 14.74
CA GLN A 59 1.66 -15.09 13.63
C GLN A 59 1.49 -13.86 12.73
N LEU A 60 0.24 -13.52 12.37
CA LEU A 60 -0.05 -12.31 11.58
C LEU A 60 0.44 -11.04 12.30
N ALA A 61 0.24 -10.92 13.61
CA ALA A 61 0.69 -9.78 14.39
C ALA A 61 2.21 -9.67 14.44
N ASP A 62 2.92 -10.80 14.54
CA ASP A 62 4.39 -10.87 14.51
C ASP A 62 4.92 -10.47 13.12
N ASP A 63 4.33 -11.01 12.04
CA ASP A 63 4.72 -10.72 10.65
C ASP A 63 4.50 -9.24 10.26
N VAL A 64 3.32 -8.69 10.61
CA VAL A 64 3.02 -7.26 10.42
C VAL A 64 3.96 -6.39 11.26
N SER A 65 4.26 -6.82 12.47
CA SER A 65 5.17 -6.12 13.37
C SER A 65 6.59 -6.03 12.83
N GLN A 66 7.10 -7.12 12.27
CA GLN A 66 8.40 -7.15 11.64
C GLN A 66 8.41 -6.26 10.39
N SER A 67 7.43 -6.43 9.50
CA SER A 67 7.33 -5.67 8.25
C SER A 67 7.24 -4.15 8.48
N PHE A 68 6.47 -3.73 9.47
CA PHE A 68 6.38 -2.31 9.82
C PHE A 68 7.67 -1.79 10.45
N GLN A 69 8.38 -2.60 11.25
CA GLN A 69 9.67 -2.17 11.80
C GLN A 69 10.70 -1.97 10.68
N GLU A 70 10.77 -2.90 9.72
CA GLU A 70 11.64 -2.78 8.55
C GLU A 70 11.30 -1.52 7.72
N TYR A 71 10.01 -1.20 7.56
CA TYR A 71 9.57 0.04 6.91
C TYR A 71 9.95 1.29 7.71
N GLU A 72 9.74 1.29 9.03
CA GLU A 72 10.11 2.42 9.89
C GLU A 72 11.61 2.67 9.85
N ASP A 73 12.43 1.62 9.94
CA ASP A 73 13.89 1.72 9.86
C ASP A 73 14.34 2.25 8.48
N TYR A 74 13.60 1.94 7.41
CA TYR A 74 13.86 2.48 6.08
C TYR A 74 13.51 3.98 5.96
N VAL A 75 12.35 4.40 6.48
CA VAL A 75 11.83 5.78 6.30
C VAL A 75 12.44 6.76 7.31
N LYS A 76 12.75 6.33 8.53
CA LYS A 76 13.21 7.19 9.63
C LYS A 76 14.39 8.11 9.27
N PRO A 77 15.46 7.64 8.59
CA PRO A 77 16.56 8.52 8.19
C PRO A 77 16.13 9.71 7.33
N TYR A 78 15.14 9.51 6.44
CA TYR A 78 14.62 10.57 5.57
C TYR A 78 13.81 11.63 6.35
N LEU A 79 13.18 11.24 7.46
CA LEU A 79 12.40 12.14 8.31
C LEU A 79 13.24 12.87 9.36
N ASP A 80 14.35 12.26 9.78
CA ASP A 80 15.15 12.74 10.91
C ASP A 80 16.48 13.38 10.52
N GLN A 81 16.96 13.15 9.29
CA GLN A 81 18.24 13.70 8.83
C GLN A 81 18.09 14.43 7.50
N PRO A 82 18.90 15.47 7.25
CA PRO A 82 19.04 16.03 5.91
C PRO A 82 19.50 14.96 4.92
N VAL A 83 18.89 14.89 3.74
CA VAL A 83 19.19 13.92 2.70
C VAL A 83 19.53 14.64 1.41
N SER A 84 20.70 14.36 0.84
CA SER A 84 21.05 14.75 -0.52
C SER A 84 20.87 13.54 -1.42
N SER A 85 20.03 13.65 -2.46
CA SER A 85 19.80 12.62 -3.46
C SER A 85 20.19 13.13 -4.85
N THR A 86 20.81 12.28 -5.66
CA THR A 86 20.99 12.50 -7.09
C THR A 86 20.45 11.30 -7.83
N VAL A 87 19.49 11.52 -8.73
CA VAL A 87 18.93 10.51 -9.62
C VAL A 87 19.34 10.85 -11.05
N GLU A 88 19.99 9.92 -11.73
CA GLU A 88 20.37 10.02 -13.13
C GLU A 88 19.55 9.01 -13.95
N LEU A 89 18.80 9.51 -14.93
CA LEU A 89 18.15 8.70 -15.96
C LEU A 89 18.92 8.88 -17.26
N SER A 90 19.33 7.77 -17.87
CA SER A 90 20.14 7.79 -19.09
C SER A 90 19.85 6.57 -19.96
N GLN A 91 20.50 6.49 -21.13
CA GLN A 91 20.38 5.35 -22.03
C GLN A 91 18.92 5.05 -22.42
N PHE A 92 18.14 6.09 -22.70
CA PHE A 92 16.75 5.95 -23.12
C PHE A 92 16.69 5.24 -24.46
N HIS A 93 16.07 4.08 -24.51
CA HIS A 93 15.90 3.32 -25.75
C HIS A 93 14.41 3.07 -25.97
N ILE A 94 13.93 3.49 -27.13
CA ILE A 94 12.55 3.25 -27.58
C ILE A 94 12.66 2.45 -28.88
N ASP A 95 12.20 1.21 -28.84
CA ASP A 95 12.11 0.35 -30.01
C ASP A 95 10.74 0.60 -30.68
N ALA A 96 10.72 1.34 -31.77
CA ALA A 96 9.51 1.69 -32.52
C ALA A 96 9.77 1.64 -34.03
N ASP A 97 8.83 1.09 -34.79
CA ASP A 97 8.89 1.07 -36.25
C ASP A 97 8.34 2.39 -36.81
N LEU A 98 9.16 3.43 -36.82
CA LEU A 98 8.76 4.76 -37.31
C LEU A 98 9.13 4.93 -38.80
N PRO A 99 8.17 5.22 -39.69
CA PRO A 99 8.44 5.43 -41.11
C PRO A 99 9.05 6.81 -41.40
N ASP A 100 8.90 7.77 -40.49
CA ASP A 100 9.42 9.15 -40.64
C ASP A 100 10.91 9.23 -40.24
N PRO A 101 11.81 9.58 -41.20
CA PRO A 101 13.23 9.76 -40.92
C PRO A 101 13.54 10.85 -39.88
N GLN A 102 12.67 11.86 -39.71
CA GLN A 102 12.87 12.88 -38.68
C GLN A 102 12.60 12.31 -37.29
N ALA A 103 11.58 11.46 -37.16
CA ALA A 103 11.28 10.80 -35.90
C ALA A 103 12.41 9.84 -35.46
N LEU A 104 13.07 9.15 -36.40
CA LEU A 104 14.26 8.33 -36.11
C LEU A 104 15.41 9.14 -35.52
N LYS A 105 15.67 10.36 -36.03
CA LYS A 105 16.68 11.26 -35.45
C LYS A 105 16.36 11.68 -34.02
N VAL A 106 15.08 11.93 -33.73
CA VAL A 106 14.65 12.26 -32.35
C VAL A 106 14.91 11.07 -31.42
N LEU A 107 14.65 9.85 -31.86
CA LEU A 107 14.97 8.64 -31.07
C LEU A 107 16.47 8.49 -30.83
N ASP A 108 17.31 8.73 -31.84
CA ASP A 108 18.77 8.69 -31.69
C ASP A 108 19.28 9.75 -30.69
N LEU A 109 18.67 10.94 -30.70
CA LEU A 109 19.00 11.99 -29.73
C LEU A 109 18.61 11.61 -28.31
N LEU A 110 17.42 11.02 -28.12
CA LEU A 110 16.96 10.52 -26.82
C LEU A 110 17.91 9.46 -26.24
N GLN A 111 18.49 8.59 -27.07
CA GLN A 111 19.48 7.61 -26.63
C GLN A 111 20.74 8.26 -26.03
N SER A 112 21.10 9.44 -26.51
CA SER A 112 22.22 10.23 -25.98
C SER A 112 21.81 11.23 -24.90
N ALA A 113 20.53 11.30 -24.54
CA ALA A 113 20.02 12.20 -23.52
C ALA A 113 20.25 11.61 -22.11
N LYS A 114 20.51 12.52 -21.17
CA LYS A 114 20.68 12.21 -19.75
C LYS A 114 19.95 13.25 -18.92
N LEU A 115 19.09 12.81 -18.02
CA LEU A 115 18.39 13.65 -17.05
C LEU A 115 19.02 13.43 -15.67
N VAL A 116 19.49 14.49 -15.02
CA VAL A 116 20.02 14.43 -13.66
C VAL A 116 19.16 15.29 -12.75
N VAL A 117 18.54 14.66 -11.76
CA VAL A 117 17.76 15.34 -10.72
C VAL A 117 18.56 15.28 -9.43
N SER A 118 19.04 16.41 -8.95
CA SER A 118 19.67 16.52 -7.64
C SER A 118 18.70 17.21 -6.67
N SER A 119 18.52 16.63 -5.50
CA SER A 119 17.69 17.21 -4.43
C SER A 119 18.41 17.12 -3.09
N GLN A 120 18.10 18.07 -2.22
CA GLN A 120 18.52 18.13 -0.83
C GLN A 120 17.27 18.43 -0.02
N THR A 121 16.94 17.59 0.94
CA THR A 121 15.72 17.72 1.76
C THR A 121 16.09 17.64 3.25
N ASP A 122 15.51 18.52 4.06
CA ASP A 122 15.59 18.52 5.53
C ASP A 122 14.17 18.74 6.05
N ASP A 123 13.49 17.64 6.35
CA ASP A 123 12.11 17.65 6.84
C ASP A 123 12.00 18.30 8.23
N GLN A 124 13.08 18.33 9.02
CA GLN A 124 13.07 19.02 10.32
C GLN A 124 13.03 20.54 10.17
N LYS A 125 13.74 21.06 9.17
CA LYS A 125 13.74 22.50 8.85
C LYS A 125 12.71 22.87 7.78
N ARG A 126 12.01 21.89 7.21
CA ARG A 126 11.05 22.06 6.11
C ARG A 126 11.69 22.75 4.91
N GLN A 127 12.88 22.27 4.54
CA GLN A 127 13.67 22.84 3.47
C GLN A 127 13.94 21.80 2.41
N GLN A 128 13.79 22.19 1.16
CA GLN A 128 14.17 21.42 0.00
C GLN A 128 14.86 22.34 -1.01
N ALA A 129 15.94 21.89 -1.62
CA ALA A 129 16.57 22.59 -2.72
C ALA A 129 17.17 21.60 -3.69
N GLY A 130 17.30 21.97 -4.95
CA GLY A 130 17.78 21.04 -5.95
C GLY A 130 17.89 21.63 -7.33
N ASN A 131 18.23 20.76 -8.26
CA ASN A 131 18.24 21.07 -9.67
C ASN A 131 17.79 19.89 -10.53
N VAL A 132 17.34 20.23 -11.73
CA VAL A 132 17.06 19.30 -12.81
C VAL A 132 17.93 19.71 -13.99
N GLU A 133 18.83 18.84 -14.40
CA GLU A 133 19.74 19.07 -15.51
C GLU A 133 19.38 18.14 -16.68
N VAL A 134 19.24 18.73 -17.87
CA VAL A 134 19.11 18.00 -19.12
C VAL A 134 20.45 18.06 -19.83
N HIS A 135 21.03 16.89 -20.07
CA HIS A 135 22.27 16.69 -20.81
C HIS A 135 21.96 16.04 -22.14
N LEU A 136 22.69 16.44 -23.16
CA LEU A 136 22.69 15.78 -24.46
C LEU A 136 24.15 15.46 -24.81
N LYS A 137 24.46 14.17 -24.95
CA LYS A 137 25.84 13.67 -24.95
C LYS A 137 26.55 14.16 -23.66
N GLU A 138 27.77 14.66 -23.79
CA GLU A 138 28.57 15.19 -22.66
C GLU A 138 28.24 16.66 -22.30
N ASN A 139 27.30 17.30 -23.00
CA ASN A 139 27.01 18.72 -22.82
C ASN A 139 25.74 18.92 -21.98
N LYS A 140 25.86 19.70 -20.90
CA LYS A 140 24.70 20.20 -20.16
C LYS A 140 23.95 21.22 -21.03
N LEU A 141 22.73 20.89 -21.42
CA LEU A 141 21.89 21.70 -22.29
C LEU A 141 21.06 22.69 -21.47
N LEU A 142 20.38 22.22 -20.43
CA LEU A 142 19.49 23.03 -19.60
C LEU A 142 19.66 22.68 -18.14
N GLN A 143 19.52 23.67 -17.27
CA GLN A 143 19.43 23.48 -15.82
C GLN A 143 18.30 24.30 -15.24
N LEU A 144 17.40 23.65 -14.51
CA LEU A 144 16.39 24.28 -13.67
C LEU A 144 16.83 24.12 -12.21
N ASP A 145 17.07 25.21 -11.50
CA ASP A 145 17.27 25.17 -10.04
C ASP A 145 15.95 25.47 -9.34
N TYR A 146 15.67 24.80 -8.24
CA TYR A 146 14.49 25.03 -7.42
C TYR A 146 14.82 25.02 -5.93
N PHE A 147 13.97 25.67 -5.15
CA PHE A 147 13.94 25.52 -3.70
C PHE A 147 12.53 25.66 -3.16
N ILE A 148 12.30 25.04 -2.01
CA ILE A 148 11.09 25.10 -1.21
C ILE A 148 11.54 25.28 0.24
N ASP A 149 11.02 26.29 0.94
CA ASP A 149 11.07 26.38 2.40
C ASP A 149 9.63 26.36 2.96
N ASP A 150 9.45 26.47 4.26
CA ASP A 150 8.14 26.47 4.93
C ASP A 150 7.09 27.38 4.27
N THR A 151 7.52 28.50 3.67
CA THR A 151 6.65 29.56 3.11
C THR A 151 6.99 29.97 1.69
N LYS A 152 8.16 29.61 1.15
CA LYS A 152 8.62 30.08 -0.14
C LYS A 152 8.87 28.93 -1.09
N ILE A 153 8.49 29.13 -2.34
CA ILE A 153 8.90 28.28 -3.46
C ILE A 153 9.53 29.17 -4.51
N GLY A 154 10.65 28.74 -5.08
CA GLY A 154 11.26 29.49 -6.16
C GLY A 154 12.01 28.59 -7.12
N PHE A 155 12.17 29.11 -8.32
CA PHE A 155 12.90 28.45 -9.40
C PHE A 155 13.71 29.47 -10.20
N ARG A 156 14.77 29.00 -10.85
CA ARG A 156 15.45 29.76 -11.90
C ARG A 156 15.87 28.83 -13.02
N LEU A 157 15.96 29.41 -14.21
CA LEU A 157 16.48 28.76 -15.39
C LEU A 157 17.70 29.60 -15.84
N PRO A 158 18.91 29.37 -15.27
CA PRO A 158 20.02 30.30 -15.36
C PRO A 158 20.47 30.63 -16.79
N ASP A 159 20.26 29.71 -17.73
CA ASP A 159 20.56 29.91 -19.15
C ASP A 159 19.64 30.95 -19.82
N PHE A 160 18.48 31.24 -19.23
CA PHE A 160 17.51 32.21 -19.75
C PHE A 160 17.36 33.43 -18.86
N TYR A 161 17.31 33.22 -17.55
CA TYR A 161 17.19 34.27 -16.55
C TYR A 161 17.94 33.89 -15.27
N PRO A 162 18.96 34.67 -14.85
CA PRO A 162 19.86 34.27 -13.77
C PRO A 162 19.27 34.41 -12.36
N LYS A 163 18.20 35.21 -12.20
CA LYS A 163 17.56 35.43 -10.89
C LYS A 163 16.48 34.39 -10.63
N TYR A 164 16.24 34.08 -9.35
CA TYR A 164 15.11 33.27 -8.92
C TYR A 164 13.80 34.03 -9.08
N GLY A 165 12.85 33.46 -9.81
CA GLY A 165 11.45 33.78 -9.63
C GLY A 165 10.96 33.02 -8.41
N PHE A 166 10.42 33.70 -7.40
CA PHE A 166 9.89 33.04 -6.22
C PHE A 166 8.51 33.57 -5.84
N LEU A 167 7.78 32.73 -5.11
CA LEU A 167 6.52 33.04 -4.45
C LEU A 167 6.74 32.88 -2.95
N ASP A 168 6.32 33.88 -2.17
CA ASP A 168 6.19 33.75 -0.72
C ASP A 168 4.70 33.63 -0.39
N LEU A 169 4.32 32.58 0.34
CA LEU A 169 2.95 32.34 0.80
C LEU A 169 2.45 33.45 1.76
N LYS A 170 3.34 34.31 2.26
CA LYS A 170 2.96 35.56 2.94
C LYS A 170 2.26 36.55 2.01
N ASP A 171 2.54 36.49 0.70
CA ASP A 171 1.93 37.34 -0.33
C ASP A 171 0.71 36.69 -1.00
N ARG A 172 0.13 35.63 -0.38
CA ARG A 172 -1.00 34.89 -0.94
C ARG A 172 -2.20 35.76 -1.34
N ASP A 173 -2.45 36.88 -0.64
CA ASP A 173 -3.56 37.79 -0.98
C ASP A 173 -3.29 38.51 -2.32
N ALA A 174 -2.04 38.87 -2.59
CA ALA A 174 -1.61 39.43 -3.87
C ALA A 174 -1.67 38.37 -4.98
N ILE A 175 -1.29 37.12 -4.69
CA ILE A 175 -1.39 36.00 -5.62
C ILE A 175 -2.85 35.73 -5.98
N LYS A 176 -3.75 35.68 -4.99
CA LYS A 176 -5.19 35.52 -5.21
C LYS A 176 -5.76 36.65 -6.07
N ALA A 177 -5.38 37.90 -5.81
CA ALA A 177 -5.83 39.03 -6.60
C ALA A 177 -5.33 39.00 -8.06
N LYS A 178 -4.10 38.51 -8.29
CA LYS A 178 -3.43 38.53 -9.60
C LYS A 178 -3.75 37.29 -10.45
N PHE A 179 -3.87 36.12 -9.82
CA PHE A 179 -3.99 34.83 -10.49
C PHE A 179 -5.28 34.07 -10.17
N GLY A 180 -6.07 34.53 -9.18
CA GLY A 180 -7.30 33.83 -8.75
C GLY A 180 -7.07 32.59 -7.89
N GLU A 181 -5.81 32.31 -7.53
CA GLU A 181 -5.42 31.08 -6.82
C GLU A 181 -5.41 31.27 -5.30
N GLU A 182 -6.03 30.33 -4.58
CA GLU A 182 -5.96 30.27 -3.12
C GLU A 182 -4.81 29.36 -2.68
N LEU A 183 -3.75 29.95 -2.13
CA LEU A 183 -2.59 29.22 -1.65
C LEU A 183 -2.59 29.02 -0.12
N PRO A 184 -2.00 27.92 0.38
CA PRO A 184 -1.88 27.69 1.82
C PRO A 184 -0.99 28.73 2.52
N LYS A 185 -0.99 28.73 3.85
CA LYS A 185 -0.07 29.54 4.67
C LYS A 185 1.34 28.94 4.69
N ARG A 186 1.46 27.62 4.59
CA ARG A 186 2.71 26.86 4.55
C ARG A 186 2.55 25.55 3.79
N PHE A 187 3.67 24.97 3.37
CA PHE A 187 3.69 23.61 2.81
C PHE A 187 3.68 22.54 3.91
N VAL A 188 2.95 21.44 3.68
CA VAL A 188 2.94 20.25 4.55
C VAL A 188 4.02 19.28 4.10
N THR A 189 4.79 18.75 5.06
CA THR A 189 5.89 17.80 4.79
C THR A 189 5.46 16.34 5.00
N ASN A 190 6.26 15.39 4.50
CA ASN A 190 6.07 13.97 4.74
C ASN A 190 6.11 13.64 6.24
N LYS A 191 7.01 14.30 6.99
CA LYS A 191 7.06 14.17 8.45
C LYS A 191 5.78 14.64 9.13
N ASP A 192 5.25 15.80 8.75
CA ASP A 192 3.98 16.31 9.30
C ASP A 192 2.86 15.26 9.09
N MET A 193 2.77 14.67 7.89
CA MET A 193 1.78 13.62 7.59
C MET A 193 2.00 12.32 8.37
N TYR A 194 3.24 11.82 8.41
CA TYR A 194 3.60 10.62 9.15
C TYR A 194 3.24 10.76 10.64
N GLU A 195 3.56 11.91 11.25
CA GLU A 195 3.23 12.18 12.64
C GLU A 195 1.73 12.30 12.91
N ALA A 196 0.94 12.76 11.93
CA ALA A 196 -0.51 12.89 12.04
C ALA A 196 -1.23 11.52 12.03
N ILE A 197 -0.72 10.53 11.28
CA ILE A 197 -1.39 9.24 11.04
C ILE A 197 -0.81 8.06 11.83
N LYS A 198 0.37 8.19 12.44
CA LYS A 198 1.00 7.09 13.18
C LYS A 198 0.10 6.58 14.33
N PHE A 199 0.23 5.29 14.64
CA PHE A 199 -0.50 4.64 15.71
C PHE A 199 0.39 3.72 16.54
N ASP A 200 -0.01 3.51 17.79
CA ASP A 200 0.64 2.57 18.68
C ASP A 200 0.09 1.16 18.44
N ARG A 201 0.97 0.16 18.35
CA ARG A 201 0.55 -1.23 18.08
C ARG A 201 -0.25 -1.86 19.22
N GLN A 202 0.09 -1.51 20.47
CA GLN A 202 -0.61 -2.00 21.65
C GLN A 202 -2.03 -1.40 21.70
N GLU A 203 -2.19 -0.15 21.27
CA GLU A 203 -3.49 0.51 21.11
C GLU A 203 -4.40 -0.28 20.14
N VAL A 204 -3.92 -0.58 18.93
CA VAL A 204 -4.70 -1.33 17.93
C VAL A 204 -5.04 -2.74 18.41
N THR A 205 -4.08 -3.44 19.00
CA THR A 205 -4.29 -4.80 19.52
C THR A 205 -5.35 -4.83 20.62
N ALA A 206 -5.33 -3.85 21.53
CA ALA A 206 -6.32 -3.73 22.60
C ALA A 206 -7.73 -3.42 22.08
N ILE A 207 -7.84 -2.73 20.94
CA ILE A 207 -9.12 -2.44 20.26
C ILE A 207 -9.69 -3.70 19.59
N LEU A 208 -8.85 -4.51 18.94
CA LEU A 208 -9.30 -5.68 18.18
C LEU A 208 -9.62 -6.91 19.07
N ALA A 209 -8.94 -7.08 20.20
CA ALA A 209 -9.13 -8.26 21.06
C ALA A 209 -10.59 -8.51 21.52
N PRO A 210 -11.38 -7.48 21.91
CA PRO A 210 -12.80 -7.65 22.20
C PRO A 210 -13.66 -8.19 21.03
N TYR A 211 -13.29 -7.93 19.78
CA TYR A 211 -14.01 -8.44 18.60
C TYR A 211 -13.72 -9.92 18.38
N ALA A 212 -12.46 -10.32 18.50
CA ALA A 212 -12.06 -11.73 18.50
C ALA A 212 -12.76 -12.51 19.61
N LYS A 213 -12.92 -11.89 20.80
CA LYS A 213 -13.69 -12.48 21.90
C LYS A 213 -15.18 -12.61 21.57
N LEU A 214 -15.82 -11.57 21.02
CA LEU A 214 -17.22 -11.63 20.61
C LEU A 214 -17.46 -12.76 19.59
N TYR A 215 -16.56 -12.89 18.61
CA TYR A 215 -16.57 -14.00 17.67
C TYR A 215 -16.45 -15.35 18.38
N ALA A 216 -15.48 -15.54 19.26
CA ALA A 216 -15.28 -16.81 19.97
C ALA A 216 -16.45 -17.19 20.89
N GLU A 217 -17.12 -16.20 21.48
CA GLU A 217 -18.28 -16.39 22.35
C GLU A 217 -19.57 -16.68 21.58
N SER A 218 -19.70 -16.24 20.32
CA SER A 218 -20.87 -16.54 19.48
C SER A 218 -20.93 -17.99 19.02
N LEU A 219 -19.78 -18.66 18.93
CA LEU A 219 -19.66 -20.05 18.53
C LEU A 219 -20.23 -21.00 19.59
N LYS A 220 -21.01 -21.99 19.16
CA LYS A 220 -21.50 -23.10 19.99
C LYS A 220 -20.70 -24.36 19.69
N ASP A 221 -20.58 -25.26 20.65
CA ASP A 221 -19.82 -26.51 20.46
C ASP A 221 -20.45 -27.37 19.35
N GLU A 222 -21.78 -27.36 19.21
CA GLU A 222 -22.51 -28.13 18.21
C GLU A 222 -22.36 -27.61 16.78
N GLN A 223 -21.90 -26.36 16.61
CA GLN A 223 -21.67 -25.77 15.29
C GLN A 223 -20.34 -26.21 14.67
N ILE A 224 -19.46 -26.83 15.47
CA ILE A 224 -18.09 -27.14 15.06
C ILE A 224 -17.92 -28.64 14.94
N THR A 225 -17.71 -29.08 13.71
CA THR A 225 -17.44 -30.48 13.39
C THR A 225 -15.95 -30.69 13.14
N LEU A 226 -15.45 -31.88 13.47
CA LEU A 226 -14.05 -32.25 13.34
C LEU A 226 -13.93 -33.51 12.48
N ASN A 227 -13.20 -33.41 11.37
CA ASN A 227 -12.69 -34.55 10.63
C ASN A 227 -11.18 -34.68 10.87
N LYS A 228 -10.77 -35.79 11.51
CA LYS A 228 -9.36 -36.03 11.89
C LYS A 228 -8.49 -36.58 10.75
N ASN A 229 -9.12 -37.05 9.66
CA ASN A 229 -8.46 -37.76 8.57
C ASN A 229 -8.54 -36.93 7.27
N ALA A 230 -8.22 -35.63 7.36
CA ALA A 230 -8.16 -34.76 6.20
C ALA A 230 -6.72 -34.68 5.67
N SER A 231 -6.58 -34.32 4.40
CA SER A 231 -5.29 -34.11 3.74
C SER A 231 -5.26 -32.72 3.12
N PHE A 232 -4.14 -32.02 3.30
CA PHE A 232 -3.86 -30.78 2.62
C PHE A 232 -2.90 -31.04 1.46
N SER A 233 -3.17 -30.44 0.31
CA SER A 233 -2.31 -30.49 -0.88
C SER A 233 -2.47 -29.19 -1.66
N GLU A 234 -1.49 -28.30 -1.58
CA GLU A 234 -1.42 -27.06 -2.37
C GLU A 234 0.04 -26.75 -2.70
N GLU A 235 0.32 -26.34 -3.94
CA GLU A 235 1.69 -26.00 -4.42
C GLU A 235 2.76 -27.08 -4.11
N GLY A 236 2.35 -28.35 -4.10
CA GLY A 236 3.23 -29.48 -3.80
C GLY A 236 3.66 -29.61 -2.33
N TYR A 237 3.01 -28.89 -1.41
CA TYR A 237 3.06 -29.18 0.02
C TYR A 237 1.91 -30.12 0.39
N GLU A 238 2.26 -31.29 0.92
CA GLU A 238 1.31 -32.29 1.40
C GLU A 238 1.44 -32.42 2.91
N ALA A 239 0.31 -32.35 3.61
CA ALA A 239 0.27 -32.53 5.06
C ALA A 239 -0.98 -33.30 5.49
N SER A 240 -0.82 -34.18 6.49
CA SER A 240 -1.97 -34.70 7.22
C SER A 240 -2.52 -33.58 8.09
N VAL A 241 -3.80 -33.27 7.92
CA VAL A 241 -4.46 -32.16 8.61
C VAL A 241 -5.74 -32.62 9.29
N ARG A 242 -6.23 -31.77 10.17
CA ARG A 242 -7.57 -31.87 10.73
C ARG A 242 -8.42 -30.80 10.08
N GLU A 243 -9.59 -31.19 9.61
CA GLU A 243 -10.58 -30.24 9.10
C GLU A 243 -11.54 -29.90 10.23
N LEU A 244 -11.65 -28.61 10.53
CA LEU A 244 -12.63 -28.06 11.45
C LEU A 244 -13.62 -27.23 10.64
N THR A 245 -14.89 -27.59 10.72
CA THR A 245 -15.96 -26.89 9.99
C THR A 245 -16.91 -26.25 10.97
N VAL A 246 -16.95 -24.92 10.98
CA VAL A 246 -17.90 -24.10 11.73
C VAL A 246 -19.09 -23.82 10.82
N THR A 247 -20.29 -24.23 11.22
CA THR A 247 -21.53 -24.01 10.46
C THR A 247 -22.42 -23.02 11.18
N PHE A 248 -22.79 -21.96 10.48
CA PHE A 248 -23.80 -21.00 10.91
C PHE A 248 -25.06 -21.23 10.08
N SER A 249 -26.22 -21.24 10.75
CA SER A 249 -27.46 -20.92 10.04
C SER A 249 -27.45 -19.46 9.60
N ASP A 250 -28.22 -19.10 8.57
CA ASP A 250 -28.39 -17.71 8.14
C ASP A 250 -28.70 -16.76 9.32
N ALA A 251 -29.64 -17.14 10.19
CA ALA A 251 -29.97 -16.36 11.39
C ALA A 251 -28.80 -16.19 12.37
N GLU A 252 -27.93 -17.19 12.52
CA GLU A 252 -26.75 -17.09 13.39
C GLU A 252 -25.63 -16.25 12.75
N GLY A 253 -25.43 -16.37 11.44
CA GLY A 253 -24.48 -15.54 10.67
C GLY A 253 -24.88 -14.07 10.67
N GLN A 254 -26.14 -13.77 10.35
CA GLN A 254 -26.72 -12.43 10.42
C GLN A 254 -26.59 -11.86 11.84
N LYS A 255 -26.91 -12.65 12.87
CA LYS A 255 -26.76 -12.22 14.26
C LYS A 255 -25.31 -11.86 14.59
N LEU A 256 -24.34 -12.69 14.21
CA LEU A 256 -22.93 -12.41 14.46
C LEU A 256 -22.47 -11.12 13.77
N PHE A 257 -22.86 -10.92 12.51
CA PHE A 257 -22.55 -9.70 11.76
C PHE A 257 -23.14 -8.46 12.45
N ILE A 258 -24.44 -8.51 12.80
CA ILE A 258 -25.12 -7.43 13.53
C ILE A 258 -24.44 -7.17 14.87
N ASP A 259 -24.12 -8.21 15.65
CA ASP A 259 -23.45 -8.06 16.95
C ASP A 259 -22.05 -7.40 16.79
N LEU A 260 -21.30 -7.73 15.72
CA LEU A 260 -20.00 -7.09 15.41
C LEU A 260 -20.16 -5.64 14.98
N ALA A 261 -21.14 -5.33 14.12
CA ALA A 261 -21.43 -3.97 13.65
C ALA A 261 -21.94 -3.08 14.78
N GLU A 262 -22.85 -3.58 15.63
CA GLU A 262 -23.35 -2.88 16.82
C GLU A 262 -22.22 -2.66 17.83
N LYS A 263 -21.32 -3.64 18.00
CA LYS A 263 -20.13 -3.48 18.82
C LYS A 263 -19.22 -2.38 18.26
N ALA A 264 -18.92 -2.38 16.96
CA ALA A 264 -18.10 -1.36 16.32
C ALA A 264 -18.71 0.03 16.50
N LYS A 265 -19.99 0.19 16.17
CA LYS A 265 -20.77 1.42 16.37
C LYS A 265 -20.65 1.97 17.80
N ALA A 266 -20.73 1.11 18.80
CA ALA A 266 -20.66 1.47 20.22
C ALA A 266 -19.23 1.54 20.80
N ASP A 267 -18.21 1.14 20.06
CA ASP A 267 -16.83 1.08 20.55
C ASP A 267 -16.17 2.45 20.50
N GLU A 268 -16.16 3.13 21.65
CA GLU A 268 -15.52 4.43 21.81
C GLU A 268 -14.04 4.38 21.46
N LYS A 269 -13.31 3.30 21.76
CA LYS A 269 -11.86 3.23 21.47
C LYS A 269 -11.59 3.12 19.98
N LEU A 270 -12.37 2.30 19.27
CA LEU A 270 -12.29 2.22 17.80
C LEU A 270 -12.64 3.58 17.17
N PHE A 271 -13.69 4.22 17.67
CA PHE A 271 -14.07 5.55 17.22
C PHE A 271 -12.98 6.60 17.46
N GLU A 272 -12.42 6.68 18.67
CA GLU A 272 -11.34 7.62 18.99
C GLU A 272 -10.08 7.35 18.16
N LEU A 273 -9.72 6.09 17.91
CA LEU A 273 -8.58 5.73 17.06
C LEU A 273 -8.72 6.37 15.67
N LEU A 274 -9.88 6.18 15.04
CA LEU A 274 -10.16 6.70 13.70
C LEU A 274 -10.31 8.23 13.69
N TYR A 275 -11.13 8.77 14.60
CA TYR A 275 -11.42 10.20 14.65
C TYR A 275 -10.19 11.03 14.96
N SER A 276 -9.34 10.60 15.91
CA SER A 276 -8.12 11.35 16.23
C SER A 276 -7.17 11.47 15.04
N ARG A 277 -7.07 10.46 14.17
CA ARG A 277 -6.18 10.50 13.00
C ARG A 277 -6.76 11.38 11.90
N TYR A 278 -8.07 11.24 11.64
CA TYR A 278 -8.80 12.18 10.80
C TYR A 278 -8.61 13.63 11.27
N GLN A 279 -8.81 13.88 12.57
CA GLN A 279 -8.70 15.20 13.17
C GLN A 279 -7.27 15.73 13.09
N ASN A 280 -6.24 14.91 13.35
CA ASN A 280 -4.85 15.34 13.24
C ASN A 280 -4.52 15.80 11.81
N VAL A 281 -4.97 15.06 10.80
CA VAL A 281 -4.77 15.42 9.38
C VAL A 281 -5.57 16.68 9.04
N ALA A 282 -6.85 16.73 9.40
CA ALA A 282 -7.70 17.89 9.12
C ALA A 282 -7.14 19.17 9.76
N LYS A 283 -6.77 19.13 11.04
CA LYS A 283 -6.14 20.25 11.75
C LYS A 283 -4.83 20.66 11.12
N LEU A 284 -3.97 19.70 10.78
CA LEU A 284 -2.72 19.98 10.11
C LEU A 284 -2.93 20.74 8.79
N LEU A 285 -3.90 20.34 7.99
CA LEU A 285 -4.22 21.02 6.74
C LEU A 285 -4.86 22.41 6.95
N ILE A 286 -5.79 22.54 7.91
CA ILE A 286 -6.44 23.81 8.27
C ILE A 286 -5.45 24.82 8.85
N ASP A 287 -4.60 24.39 9.79
CA ASP A 287 -3.57 25.22 10.40
C ASP A 287 -2.53 25.66 9.35
N SER A 288 -2.26 24.77 8.38
CA SER A 288 -1.44 25.08 7.20
C SER A 288 -2.17 25.92 6.16
N GLY A 289 -3.48 26.12 6.29
CA GLY A 289 -4.34 26.97 5.47
C GLY A 289 -4.68 26.44 4.09
N TYR A 290 -4.69 25.12 3.90
CA TYR A 290 -5.17 24.53 2.65
C TYR A 290 -6.65 24.87 2.43
N PRO A 291 -7.03 25.26 1.21
CA PRO A 291 -8.41 25.60 0.89
C PRO A 291 -9.33 24.36 0.97
N ASP A 292 -10.62 24.60 1.16
CA ASP A 292 -11.68 23.58 1.12
C ASP A 292 -11.58 22.43 2.13
N VAL A 293 -10.66 22.52 3.11
CA VAL A 293 -10.59 21.56 4.21
C VAL A 293 -11.56 21.96 5.30
N GLN A 294 -12.62 21.17 5.45
CA GLN A 294 -13.56 21.28 6.55
C GLN A 294 -13.29 20.17 7.56
N GLU A 295 -12.99 20.55 8.81
CA GLU A 295 -12.95 19.62 9.93
C GLU A 295 -14.39 19.29 10.32
N LEU A 296 -14.76 18.03 10.19
CA LEU A 296 -15.98 17.51 10.78
C LEU A 296 -15.85 17.59 12.30
N SER A 297 -16.85 18.18 12.94
CA SER A 297 -16.96 18.14 14.39
C SER A 297 -16.97 16.67 14.85
N LYS A 298 -16.51 16.42 16.07
CA LYS A 298 -16.54 15.07 16.65
C LYS A 298 -17.95 14.46 16.60
N ASP A 299 -18.97 15.29 16.82
CA ASP A 299 -20.37 14.88 16.78
C ASP A 299 -20.83 14.54 15.36
N ASP A 300 -20.45 15.32 14.35
CA ASP A 300 -20.83 15.04 12.95
C ASP A 300 -20.08 13.82 12.40
N PHE A 301 -18.79 13.68 12.72
CA PHE A 301 -18.05 12.46 12.42
C PHE A 301 -18.67 11.24 13.13
N LYS A 302 -19.11 11.39 14.40
CA LYS A 302 -19.83 10.32 15.12
C LYS A 302 -21.17 9.99 14.48
N LYS A 303 -21.91 10.98 13.95
CA LYS A 303 -23.16 10.73 13.22
C LYS A 303 -22.92 9.91 11.97
N GLU A 304 -21.97 10.30 11.12
CA GLU A 304 -21.65 9.56 9.89
C GLU A 304 -21.08 8.16 10.18
N TYR A 305 -20.19 8.05 11.17
CA TYR A 305 -19.69 6.77 11.68
C TYR A 305 -20.84 5.86 12.11
N THR A 306 -21.75 6.39 12.94
CA THR A 306 -22.88 5.63 13.47
C THR A 306 -23.87 5.24 12.37
N LYS A 307 -24.15 6.17 11.45
CA LYS A 307 -25.03 5.97 10.30
C LYS A 307 -24.50 4.86 9.39
N THR A 308 -23.20 4.83 9.12
CA THR A 308 -22.57 3.77 8.32
C THR A 308 -22.89 2.38 8.89
N PHE A 309 -22.79 2.19 10.21
CA PHE A 309 -23.15 0.91 10.84
C PHE A 309 -24.67 0.69 10.93
N ASP A 310 -25.48 1.75 11.07
CA ASP A 310 -26.94 1.62 11.05
C ASP A 310 -27.45 1.17 9.67
N ASP A 311 -26.91 1.74 8.61
CA ASP A 311 -27.23 1.38 7.22
C ASP A 311 -26.83 -0.08 6.96
N MET A 312 -25.61 -0.48 7.37
CA MET A 312 -25.18 -1.89 7.32
C MET A 312 -26.13 -2.82 8.10
N VAL A 313 -26.49 -2.47 9.34
CA VAL A 313 -27.38 -3.31 10.16
C VAL A 313 -28.79 -3.37 9.57
N ALA A 314 -29.29 -2.28 8.97
CA ALA A 314 -30.60 -2.23 8.33
C ALA A 314 -30.66 -3.15 7.10
N GLU A 315 -29.64 -3.09 6.24
CA GLU A 315 -29.52 -3.94 5.05
C GLU A 315 -29.57 -5.44 5.39
N PHE A 316 -28.84 -5.85 6.44
CA PHE A 316 -28.86 -7.23 6.92
C PHE A 316 -30.18 -7.64 7.59
N LYS A 317 -30.93 -6.70 8.18
CA LYS A 317 -32.25 -6.97 8.77
C LYS A 317 -33.36 -7.06 7.72
N ASP A 318 -33.24 -6.33 6.62
CA ASP A 318 -34.20 -6.32 5.52
C ASP A 318 -34.01 -7.52 4.57
N THR A 319 -32.85 -8.19 4.65
CA THR A 319 -32.61 -9.46 3.95
C THR A 319 -33.49 -10.55 4.56
N LYS A 320 -34.40 -11.13 3.76
CA LYS A 320 -35.26 -12.22 4.23
C LYS A 320 -34.40 -13.41 4.63
N ALA A 321 -34.67 -13.94 5.82
CA ALA A 321 -33.98 -15.13 6.31
C ALA A 321 -34.10 -16.26 5.27
N SER A 322 -32.95 -16.69 4.73
CA SER A 322 -32.87 -17.84 3.85
C SER A 322 -32.67 -19.10 4.70
N LYS A 323 -32.79 -20.28 4.08
CA LYS A 323 -32.43 -21.54 4.75
C LYS A 323 -30.96 -21.91 4.51
N ASP A 324 -30.21 -21.01 3.90
CA ASP A 324 -28.85 -21.26 3.50
C ASP A 324 -27.95 -21.35 4.74
N GLN A 325 -26.84 -22.06 4.56
CA GLN A 325 -25.86 -22.22 5.62
C GLN A 325 -24.54 -21.58 5.20
N LEU A 326 -23.94 -20.85 6.13
CA LEU A 326 -22.59 -20.33 5.98
C LEU A 326 -21.63 -21.28 6.70
N LYS A 327 -20.66 -21.83 5.98
CA LYS A 327 -19.65 -22.73 6.53
C LYS A 327 -18.27 -22.10 6.44
N MET A 328 -17.57 -22.05 7.57
CA MET A 328 -16.14 -21.76 7.63
C MET A 328 -15.39 -23.09 7.81
N ILE A 329 -14.65 -23.50 6.79
CA ILE A 329 -13.83 -24.72 6.80
C ILE A 329 -12.38 -24.31 6.98
N VAL A 330 -11.72 -24.85 8.01
CA VAL A 330 -10.30 -24.60 8.27
C VAL A 330 -9.51 -25.90 8.32
N LEU A 331 -8.36 -25.92 7.65
CA LEU A 331 -7.43 -27.05 7.66
C LEU A 331 -6.28 -26.72 8.60
N VAL A 332 -6.14 -27.51 9.66
CA VAL A 332 -5.18 -27.30 10.75
C VAL A 332 -4.14 -28.41 10.76
N ASP A 333 -2.87 -28.06 10.80
CA ASP A 333 -1.76 -29.01 10.89
C ASP A 333 -1.55 -29.56 12.32
N SER A 334 -0.49 -30.34 12.51
CA SER A 334 -0.11 -30.89 13.81
C SER A 334 0.41 -29.85 14.81
N ASP A 335 0.86 -28.68 14.33
CA ASP A 335 1.41 -27.58 15.13
C ASP A 335 0.35 -26.50 15.41
N HIS A 336 -0.92 -26.83 15.19
CA HIS A 336 -2.07 -25.95 15.40
C HIS A 336 -2.05 -24.69 14.55
N GLN A 337 -1.43 -24.74 13.36
CA GLN A 337 -1.45 -23.66 12.38
C GLN A 337 -2.55 -23.90 11.36
N ILE A 338 -3.26 -22.83 11.01
CA ILE A 338 -4.26 -22.88 9.94
C ILE A 338 -3.54 -22.75 8.60
N LEU A 339 -3.50 -23.85 7.85
CA LEU A 339 -2.90 -23.89 6.51
C LEU A 339 -3.83 -23.32 5.44
N SER A 340 -5.13 -23.48 5.62
CA SER A 340 -6.14 -22.99 4.68
C SER A 340 -7.47 -22.68 5.37
N ARG A 341 -8.17 -21.69 4.83
CA ARG A 341 -9.54 -21.32 5.19
C ARG A 341 -10.41 -21.25 3.95
N LYS A 342 -11.68 -21.62 4.09
CA LYS A 342 -12.68 -21.51 3.03
C LYS A 342 -14.02 -21.10 3.65
N LEU A 343 -14.59 -20.02 3.14
CA LEU A 343 -15.96 -19.60 3.45
C LEU A 343 -16.87 -20.02 2.30
N VAL A 344 -17.91 -20.78 2.64
CA VAL A 344 -18.81 -21.41 1.70
C VAL A 344 -20.25 -21.08 2.08
N PHE A 345 -21.05 -20.65 1.10
CA PHE A 345 -22.50 -20.64 1.20
C PHE A 345 -23.05 -21.95 0.64
N LEU A 346 -23.86 -22.64 1.43
CA LEU A 346 -24.64 -23.79 1.00
C LEU A 346 -26.07 -23.31 0.74
N ASP A 347 -26.47 -23.30 -0.53
CA ASP A 347 -27.85 -23.02 -0.93
C ASP A 347 -28.76 -24.20 -0.55
N ASP A 348 -29.82 -23.93 0.22
CA ASP A 348 -30.73 -24.98 0.69
C ASP A 348 -31.49 -25.67 -0.46
N ALA A 349 -31.79 -24.94 -1.54
CA ALA A 349 -32.56 -25.41 -2.69
C ALA A 349 -31.72 -26.25 -3.66
N SER A 350 -30.53 -25.77 -4.03
CA SER A 350 -29.65 -26.49 -4.98
C SER A 350 -28.74 -27.52 -4.30
N LYS A 351 -28.52 -27.39 -2.98
CA LYS A 351 -27.47 -28.12 -2.23
C LYS A 351 -26.07 -27.91 -2.77
N GLU A 352 -25.86 -26.89 -3.60
CA GLU A 352 -24.54 -26.54 -4.11
C GLU A 352 -23.77 -25.69 -3.09
N GLU A 353 -22.49 -25.98 -2.97
CA GLU A 353 -21.55 -25.22 -2.14
C GLU A 353 -20.85 -24.16 -3.00
N LYS A 354 -21.22 -22.90 -2.80
CA LYS A 354 -20.58 -21.75 -3.42
C LYS A 354 -19.50 -21.18 -2.52
N THR A 355 -18.26 -21.17 -3.01
CA THR A 355 -17.14 -20.56 -2.28
C THR A 355 -17.18 -19.07 -2.50
N VAL A 356 -17.13 -18.26 -1.45
CA VAL A 356 -17.08 -16.78 -1.56
C VAL A 356 -15.72 -16.24 -1.15
N TRP A 357 -14.99 -17.00 -0.33
CA TRP A 357 -13.65 -16.65 0.08
C TRP A 357 -12.83 -17.90 0.33
N SER A 358 -11.54 -17.83 -0.01
CA SER A 358 -10.57 -18.81 0.45
C SER A 358 -9.21 -18.17 0.71
N SER A 359 -8.47 -18.75 1.64
CA SER A 359 -7.07 -18.40 1.85
C SER A 359 -6.23 -19.64 2.11
N ALA A 360 -4.94 -19.54 1.84
CA ALA A 360 -3.95 -20.53 2.21
C ALA A 360 -2.69 -19.80 2.67
N SER A 361 -2.05 -20.29 3.74
CA SER A 361 -0.80 -19.75 4.26
C SER A 361 0.00 -20.87 4.90
N PHE A 362 1.19 -21.14 4.40
CA PHE A 362 2.04 -22.19 4.95
C PHE A 362 3.51 -21.97 4.62
N GLN A 363 4.37 -22.66 5.36
CA GLN A 363 5.82 -22.72 5.12
C GLN A 363 6.25 -24.15 4.80
N LYS A 364 7.08 -24.32 3.77
CA LYS A 364 7.70 -25.58 3.36
C LYS A 364 9.22 -25.40 3.34
N GLY A 365 9.87 -25.68 4.47
CA GLY A 365 11.31 -25.42 4.63
C GLY A 365 11.58 -23.92 4.62
N THR A 366 12.27 -23.43 3.58
CA THR A 366 12.56 -22.00 3.38
C THR A 366 11.52 -21.29 2.50
N GLU A 367 10.58 -22.04 1.92
CA GLU A 367 9.50 -21.50 1.10
C GLU A 367 8.32 -21.04 1.96
N THR A 368 7.85 -19.82 1.74
CA THR A 368 6.61 -19.26 2.26
C THR A 368 5.60 -19.14 1.13
N PHE A 369 4.36 -19.55 1.37
CA PHE A 369 3.25 -19.38 0.44
C PHE A 369 2.08 -18.70 1.14
N GLN A 370 1.45 -17.75 0.46
CA GLN A 370 0.22 -17.09 0.87
C GLN A 370 -0.69 -16.91 -0.35
N ARG A 371 -1.98 -17.20 -0.19
CA ARG A 371 -3.03 -16.93 -1.18
C ARG A 371 -4.25 -16.40 -0.47
N TYR A 372 -4.87 -15.39 -1.07
CA TYR A 372 -6.17 -14.87 -0.69
C TYR A 372 -7.02 -14.76 -1.95
N SER A 373 -8.22 -15.34 -1.95
CA SER A 373 -9.14 -15.32 -3.08
C SER A 373 -10.54 -14.95 -2.61
N LEU A 374 -11.18 -14.02 -3.30
CA LEU A 374 -12.61 -13.71 -3.21
C LEU A 374 -13.30 -14.15 -4.49
N PHE A 375 -14.53 -14.62 -4.35
CA PHE A 375 -15.34 -15.08 -5.47
C PHE A 375 -16.75 -14.51 -5.36
N VAL A 376 -17.29 -14.09 -6.49
CA VAL A 376 -18.67 -13.64 -6.66
C VAL A 376 -19.30 -14.48 -7.75
N ASP A 377 -20.49 -15.02 -7.49
CA ASP A 377 -21.28 -15.80 -8.44
C ASP A 377 -22.75 -15.44 -8.22
N GLU A 378 -23.21 -14.43 -8.95
CA GLU A 378 -24.56 -13.86 -8.85
C GLU A 378 -25.16 -13.72 -10.26
N ASP A 379 -26.35 -14.28 -10.46
CA ASP A 379 -27.15 -14.13 -11.69
C ASP A 379 -26.44 -14.35 -13.05
N GLY A 380 -25.39 -15.19 -13.06
CA GLY A 380 -24.62 -15.53 -14.27
C GLY A 380 -23.35 -14.71 -14.47
N GLU A 381 -23.11 -13.70 -13.63
CA GLU A 381 -21.85 -12.97 -13.53
C GLU A 381 -20.90 -13.70 -12.57
N LYS A 382 -19.64 -13.81 -12.98
CA LYS A 382 -18.58 -14.46 -12.19
C LYS A 382 -17.42 -13.52 -11.98
N GLY A 383 -17.11 -13.29 -10.71
CA GLY A 383 -15.98 -12.50 -10.27
C GLY A 383 -14.98 -13.34 -9.49
N GLU A 384 -13.69 -13.18 -9.76
CA GLU A 384 -12.60 -13.65 -8.91
C GLU A 384 -11.63 -12.50 -8.64
N MET A 385 -11.22 -12.35 -7.39
CA MET A 385 -10.05 -11.55 -7.02
C MET A 385 -9.09 -12.40 -6.23
N THR A 386 -7.88 -12.62 -6.74
CA THR A 386 -6.86 -13.45 -6.09
C THR A 386 -5.54 -12.71 -5.93
N VAL A 387 -5.01 -12.67 -4.71
CA VAL A 387 -3.63 -12.27 -4.39
C VAL A 387 -2.85 -13.54 -4.03
N ARG A 388 -1.67 -13.73 -4.61
CA ARG A 388 -0.78 -14.85 -4.31
C ARG A 388 0.64 -14.34 -4.09
N TYR A 389 1.26 -14.77 -3.00
CA TYR A 389 2.66 -14.54 -2.69
C TYR A 389 3.35 -15.88 -2.46
N LYS A 390 4.48 -16.10 -3.12
CA LYS A 390 5.35 -17.26 -2.91
C LYS A 390 6.78 -16.77 -2.85
N ALA A 391 7.54 -17.16 -1.84
CA ALA A 391 8.94 -16.77 -1.72
C ALA A 391 9.77 -17.87 -1.08
N ASP A 392 10.97 -18.09 -1.58
CA ASP A 392 11.99 -18.94 -0.99
C ASP A 392 13.11 -18.05 -0.42
N LYS A 393 13.33 -18.12 0.91
CA LYS A 393 14.35 -17.34 1.60
C LYS A 393 15.52 -18.23 2.03
N GLN A 394 16.59 -18.20 1.25
CA GLN A 394 17.82 -18.95 1.51
C GLN A 394 18.95 -18.03 1.98
N LYS A 395 19.14 -17.94 3.31
CA LYS A 395 20.13 -17.07 3.97
C LYS A 395 20.00 -15.61 3.51
N ASP A 396 20.82 -15.25 2.53
CA ASP A 396 21.06 -13.92 1.99
C ASP A 396 20.28 -13.67 0.69
N LYS A 397 19.68 -14.71 0.11
CA LYS A 397 18.90 -14.63 -1.14
C LYS A 397 17.43 -14.91 -0.87
N THR A 398 16.55 -14.07 -1.42
CA THR A 398 15.10 -14.31 -1.44
C THR A 398 14.63 -14.27 -2.89
N SER A 399 13.93 -15.30 -3.36
CA SER A 399 13.33 -15.30 -4.70
C SER A 399 11.88 -15.74 -4.64
N GLY A 400 11.01 -15.16 -5.45
CA GLY A 400 9.59 -15.42 -5.34
C GLY A 400 8.75 -14.87 -6.48
N THR A 401 7.44 -14.99 -6.29
CA THR A 401 6.39 -14.50 -7.18
C THR A 401 5.31 -13.83 -6.36
N LEU A 402 4.90 -12.63 -6.78
CA LEU A 402 3.69 -11.95 -6.36
C LEU A 402 2.73 -11.93 -7.56
N SER A 403 1.50 -12.39 -7.39
CA SER A 403 0.47 -12.33 -8.42
C SER A 403 -0.80 -11.68 -7.87
N PHE A 404 -1.44 -10.87 -8.69
CA PHE A 404 -2.74 -10.28 -8.44
C PHE A 404 -3.62 -10.52 -9.67
N LEU A 405 -4.78 -11.13 -9.45
CA LEU A 405 -5.81 -11.38 -10.45
C LEU A 405 -7.09 -10.68 -10.00
N PHE A 406 -7.72 -9.96 -10.91
CA PHE A 406 -9.10 -9.51 -10.83
C PHE A 406 -9.76 -9.88 -12.17
N ASP A 407 -10.72 -10.79 -12.14
CA ASP A 407 -11.42 -11.29 -13.32
C ASP A 407 -12.92 -11.20 -13.06
N ALA A 408 -13.60 -10.24 -13.69
CA ALA A 408 -15.05 -10.10 -13.68
C ALA A 408 -15.57 -10.41 -15.09
N GLN A 409 -15.92 -11.68 -15.30
CA GLN A 409 -16.24 -12.19 -16.63
C GLN A 409 -17.63 -11.73 -17.10
N PRO A 410 -17.78 -11.42 -18.41
CA PRO A 410 -16.77 -11.49 -19.48
C PRO A 410 -15.98 -10.19 -19.72
N GLU A 411 -16.19 -9.16 -18.91
CA GLU A 411 -15.90 -7.77 -19.29
C GLU A 411 -14.54 -7.28 -18.83
N VAL A 412 -14.13 -7.61 -17.60
CA VAL A 412 -12.95 -7.02 -16.97
C VAL A 412 -11.94 -8.09 -16.59
N LEU A 413 -10.69 -7.89 -16.98
CA LEU A 413 -9.56 -8.70 -16.53
C LEU A 413 -8.41 -7.77 -16.13
N PHE A 414 -7.79 -8.06 -15.01
CA PHE A 414 -6.51 -7.49 -14.61
C PHE A 414 -5.68 -8.62 -13.97
N ASP A 415 -4.66 -9.08 -14.67
CA ASP A 415 -3.74 -10.14 -14.24
C ASP A 415 -2.31 -9.60 -14.23
N LEU A 416 -1.79 -9.35 -13.04
CA LEU A 416 -0.42 -8.94 -12.79
C LEU A 416 0.33 -10.11 -12.15
N THR A 417 1.46 -10.49 -12.72
CA THR A 417 2.40 -11.42 -12.10
C THR A 417 3.78 -10.81 -12.11
N ALA A 418 4.44 -10.81 -10.96
CA ALA A 418 5.75 -10.25 -10.74
C ALA A 418 6.67 -11.28 -10.06
N LYS A 419 7.74 -11.69 -10.72
CA LYS A 419 8.79 -12.54 -10.17
C LYS A 419 9.90 -11.67 -9.64
N PHE A 420 10.32 -11.88 -8.40
CA PHE A 420 11.38 -11.11 -7.78
C PHE A 420 12.53 -11.99 -7.31
N GLU A 421 13.71 -11.42 -7.30
CA GLU A 421 14.90 -11.99 -6.67
C GLU A 421 15.64 -10.86 -5.97
N THR A 422 16.01 -11.06 -4.71
CA THR A 422 16.85 -10.16 -3.93
C THR A 422 18.02 -10.93 -3.34
N ALA A 423 19.21 -10.36 -3.37
CA ALA A 423 20.42 -10.93 -2.77
C ALA A 423 21.11 -9.87 -1.93
N LYS A 424 21.24 -10.11 -0.62
CA LYS A 424 21.78 -9.18 0.37
C LYS A 424 23.13 -9.70 0.88
N GLN A 425 24.20 -8.96 0.66
CA GLN A 425 25.55 -9.32 1.13
C GLN A 425 26.18 -8.13 1.84
N ALA A 426 26.19 -8.18 3.18
CA ALA A 426 26.69 -7.09 4.03
C ALA A 426 26.07 -5.73 3.64
N ASP A 427 26.84 -4.89 2.94
CA ASP A 427 26.43 -3.56 2.51
C ASP A 427 25.78 -3.55 1.12
N LYS A 428 25.71 -4.68 0.41
CA LYS A 428 25.15 -4.76 -0.95
C LYS A 428 23.78 -5.42 -0.97
N GLU A 429 22.91 -4.93 -1.85
CA GLU A 429 21.60 -5.49 -2.13
C GLU A 429 21.32 -5.45 -3.63
N ASP A 430 21.38 -6.60 -4.28
CA ASP A 430 20.97 -6.76 -5.67
C ASP A 430 19.50 -7.18 -5.71
N SER A 431 18.73 -6.62 -6.64
CA SER A 431 17.31 -6.89 -6.82
C SER A 431 16.98 -7.00 -8.30
N LYS A 432 16.14 -7.97 -8.64
CA LYS A 432 15.55 -8.16 -9.97
C LYS A 432 14.06 -8.36 -9.80
N LEU A 433 13.27 -7.70 -10.64
CA LEU A 433 11.83 -7.84 -10.73
C LEU A 433 11.46 -8.03 -12.20
N ASP A 434 10.90 -9.16 -12.58
CA ASP A 434 10.31 -9.38 -13.90
C ASP A 434 8.79 -9.38 -13.74
N PHE A 435 8.05 -8.60 -14.52
CA PHE A 435 6.59 -8.53 -14.42
C PHE A 435 5.90 -8.75 -15.77
N THR A 436 4.66 -9.24 -15.68
CA THR A 436 3.70 -9.35 -16.78
C THR A 436 2.36 -8.82 -16.32
N LEU A 437 1.73 -7.98 -17.12
CA LEU A 437 0.42 -7.41 -16.89
C LEU A 437 -0.48 -7.72 -18.09
N LYS A 438 -1.67 -8.24 -17.84
CA LYS A 438 -2.76 -8.33 -18.82
C LYS A 438 -3.95 -7.56 -18.28
N ALA A 439 -4.47 -6.62 -19.06
CA ALA A 439 -5.62 -5.82 -18.68
C ALA A 439 -6.66 -5.80 -19.81
N LYS A 440 -7.93 -5.89 -19.47
CA LYS A 440 -9.08 -5.78 -20.37
C LYS A 440 -10.19 -5.03 -19.62
N SER A 441 -10.90 -4.14 -20.30
CA SER A 441 -12.08 -3.47 -19.73
C SER A 441 -13.31 -3.67 -20.62
N ASP A 442 -14.47 -3.29 -20.09
CA ASP A 442 -15.74 -3.18 -20.81
C ASP A 442 -15.66 -2.19 -22.00
N THR A 443 -14.89 -1.13 -21.80
CA THR A 443 -14.68 0.01 -22.70
C THR A 443 -13.61 -0.24 -23.75
N ASP A 444 -12.67 -1.15 -23.47
CA ASP A 444 -11.63 -1.60 -24.39
C ASP A 444 -11.57 -3.14 -24.39
N PRO A 445 -12.30 -3.80 -25.31
CA PRO A 445 -12.41 -5.26 -25.30
C PRO A 445 -11.13 -5.95 -25.77
N GLU A 446 -10.16 -5.22 -26.35
CA GLU A 446 -8.86 -5.76 -26.69
C GLU A 446 -7.97 -5.78 -25.44
N ALA A 447 -7.48 -6.97 -25.07
CA ALA A 447 -6.64 -7.10 -23.90
C ALA A 447 -5.25 -6.49 -24.16
N ILE A 448 -4.87 -5.50 -23.36
CA ILE A 448 -3.51 -4.95 -23.34
C ILE A 448 -2.63 -5.93 -22.57
N SER A 449 -1.51 -6.35 -23.17
CA SER A 449 -0.49 -7.19 -22.53
C SER A 449 0.86 -6.48 -22.52
N LEU A 450 1.41 -6.30 -21.33
CA LEU A 450 2.70 -5.66 -21.08
C LEU A 450 3.60 -6.61 -20.31
N SER A 451 4.89 -6.58 -20.61
CA SER A 451 5.90 -7.28 -19.82
C SER A 451 7.08 -6.37 -19.55
N GLY A 452 7.83 -6.61 -18.48
CA GLY A 452 8.95 -5.74 -18.17
C GLY A 452 9.88 -6.32 -17.12
N ASN A 453 10.99 -5.63 -16.92
CA ASN A 453 11.90 -5.93 -15.83
C ASN A 453 12.51 -4.66 -15.23
N LEU A 454 12.83 -4.76 -13.95
CA LEU A 454 13.57 -3.78 -13.18
C LEU A 454 14.74 -4.52 -12.52
N THR A 455 15.96 -4.03 -12.74
CA THR A 455 17.16 -4.48 -12.02
C THR A 455 17.67 -3.33 -11.16
N SER A 456 18.21 -3.64 -9.99
CA SER A 456 18.86 -2.69 -9.11
C SER A 456 20.01 -3.36 -8.38
N ALA A 457 21.13 -2.67 -8.24
CA ALA A 457 22.28 -3.05 -7.44
C ALA A 457 22.58 -1.90 -6.49
N MET A 458 22.17 -2.04 -5.23
CA MET A 458 22.39 -1.05 -4.17
C MET A 458 23.64 -1.39 -3.36
N THR A 459 24.42 -0.38 -3.00
CA THR A 459 25.47 -0.43 -1.98
C THR A 459 25.19 0.60 -0.90
N LYS A 460 25.03 0.17 0.36
CA LYS A 460 25.04 1.03 1.54
C LYS A 460 26.43 1.59 1.74
N THR A 461 26.50 2.89 1.97
CA THR A 461 27.74 3.60 2.30
C THR A 461 27.69 4.03 3.77
N ALA A 462 28.80 4.56 4.31
CA ALA A 462 28.87 4.94 5.72
C ALA A 462 27.74 5.90 6.16
N ASN A 463 27.32 6.80 5.26
CA ASN A 463 26.31 7.81 5.51
C ASN A 463 25.27 7.85 4.37
N GLY A 464 24.98 6.76 3.68
CA GLY A 464 24.20 6.86 2.44
C GLY A 464 23.97 5.56 1.69
N ARG A 465 23.53 5.68 0.44
CA ARG A 465 23.25 4.57 -0.47
C ARG A 465 23.56 4.97 -1.90
N ASP A 466 24.27 4.13 -2.62
CA ASP A 466 24.44 4.23 -4.07
C ASP A 466 23.66 3.09 -4.71
N ALA A 467 22.91 3.34 -5.78
CA ALA A 467 22.30 2.26 -6.55
C ALA A 467 22.42 2.49 -8.05
N GLU A 468 22.58 1.41 -8.80
CA GLU A 468 22.51 1.40 -10.25
C GLU A 468 21.48 0.38 -10.70
N GLY A 469 20.71 0.70 -11.74
CA GLY A 469 19.61 -0.13 -12.18
C GLY A 469 19.23 0.10 -13.63
N SER A 470 18.33 -0.74 -14.10
CA SER A 470 17.75 -0.62 -15.42
C SER A 470 16.26 -0.95 -15.37
N PHE A 471 15.49 -0.25 -16.17
CA PHE A 471 14.07 -0.50 -16.36
C PHE A 471 13.83 -0.82 -17.83
N LYS A 472 13.01 -1.84 -18.09
CA LYS A 472 12.53 -2.17 -19.43
C LYS A 472 11.05 -2.52 -19.37
N LEU A 473 10.29 -1.95 -20.30
CA LEU A 473 8.89 -2.25 -20.60
C LEU A 473 8.79 -2.73 -22.04
N ASN A 474 8.04 -3.79 -22.29
CA ASN A 474 7.70 -4.31 -23.60
C ASN A 474 6.18 -4.32 -23.75
N PHE A 475 5.73 -4.02 -24.96
CA PHE A 475 4.34 -4.13 -25.36
C PHE A 475 4.23 -5.43 -26.16
N ASP A 476 3.50 -6.42 -25.64
CA ASP A 476 3.50 -7.77 -26.23
C ASP A 476 2.70 -7.83 -27.54
N GLN A 477 1.77 -6.87 -27.74
CA GLN A 477 0.96 -6.68 -28.94
C GLN A 477 0.95 -5.20 -29.35
N PRO A 478 2.09 -4.66 -29.83
CA PRO A 478 2.17 -3.24 -30.18
C PRO A 478 1.33 -2.96 -31.43
N THR A 479 0.49 -1.93 -31.37
CA THR A 479 -0.16 -1.35 -32.55
C THR A 479 0.86 -0.56 -33.36
N HIS A 480 0.50 -0.14 -34.59
CA HIS A 480 1.41 0.65 -35.45
C HIS A 480 1.92 1.93 -34.74
N ASP A 481 1.09 2.53 -33.90
CA ASP A 481 1.40 3.79 -33.20
C ASP A 481 2.08 3.59 -31.84
N MET A 482 2.40 2.33 -31.47
CA MET A 482 2.94 1.96 -30.16
C MET A 482 4.37 1.42 -30.29
N PRO A 483 5.32 1.81 -29.42
CA PRO A 483 6.64 1.19 -29.39
C PRO A 483 6.53 -0.29 -29.00
N LYS A 484 7.45 -1.11 -29.50
CA LYS A 484 7.66 -2.51 -29.07
C LYS A 484 8.23 -2.57 -27.66
N SER A 485 9.17 -1.67 -27.33
CA SER A 485 9.74 -1.59 -25.99
C SER A 485 10.29 -0.21 -25.65
N ILE A 486 10.37 0.08 -24.35
CA ILE A 486 10.99 1.27 -23.76
C ILE A 486 11.95 0.78 -22.67
N SER A 487 13.20 1.25 -22.66
CA SER A 487 14.12 1.00 -21.56
C SER A 487 14.96 2.22 -21.20
N LEU A 488 15.45 2.25 -19.97
CA LEU A 488 16.35 3.28 -19.46
C LEU A 488 17.25 2.72 -18.35
N ALA A 489 18.38 3.37 -18.14
CA ALA A 489 19.25 3.15 -16.99
C ALA A 489 18.95 4.19 -15.89
N ILE A 490 19.00 3.74 -14.64
CA ILE A 490 18.76 4.56 -13.44
C ILE A 490 20.01 4.48 -12.58
N LYS A 491 20.56 5.62 -12.16
CA LYS A 491 21.55 5.66 -11.09
C LYS A 491 21.02 6.55 -9.98
N THR A 492 21.16 6.12 -8.74
CA THR A 492 20.79 6.91 -7.57
C THR A 492 21.98 6.99 -6.63
N LYS A 493 22.12 8.15 -6.00
CA LYS A 493 23.08 8.39 -4.93
C LYS A 493 22.40 9.16 -3.83
N GLU A 494 22.48 8.67 -2.60
CA GLU A 494 21.89 9.26 -1.42
C GLU A 494 22.97 9.47 -0.36
N GLU A 495 23.03 10.66 0.23
CA GLU A 495 23.93 11.05 1.32
C GLU A 495 23.11 11.66 2.46
N PHE A 496 23.06 10.98 3.59
CA PHE A 496 22.43 11.43 4.83
C PHE A 496 23.36 12.37 5.63
N GLY A 497 22.77 13.33 6.34
CA GLY A 497 23.47 14.30 7.19
C GLY A 497 24.09 15.48 6.45
N LYS A 498 23.94 15.58 5.11
CA LYS A 498 24.45 16.70 4.32
C LYS A 498 23.48 17.89 4.42
N PRO A 499 23.91 19.06 4.93
CA PRO A 499 23.02 20.20 5.10
C PRO A 499 22.38 20.64 3.77
N VAL A 500 21.10 21.01 3.84
CA VAL A 500 20.39 21.62 2.71
C VAL A 500 20.85 23.07 2.55
N SER A 501 21.17 23.45 1.32
CA SER A 501 21.53 24.83 0.97
C SER A 501 20.41 25.52 0.20
N VAL A 502 19.54 26.25 0.89
CA VAL A 502 18.52 27.11 0.28
C VAL A 502 19.15 28.47 -0.09
N PRO A 503 18.90 29.03 -1.29
CA PRO A 503 19.45 30.34 -1.67
C PRO A 503 18.91 31.47 -0.79
N SER A 504 19.78 32.41 -0.40
CA SER A 504 19.35 33.65 0.24
C SER A 504 18.76 34.59 -0.81
N LEU A 505 17.49 34.95 -0.67
CA LEU A 505 16.79 35.82 -1.62
C LEU A 505 17.07 37.30 -1.31
N ALA A 506 17.58 38.01 -2.31
CA ALA A 506 17.85 39.44 -2.31
C ALA A 506 17.47 40.05 -3.67
N ALA A 507 17.32 41.37 -3.75
CA ALA A 507 16.82 42.05 -4.97
C ALA A 507 17.74 41.89 -6.20
N ASP A 508 19.02 41.61 -5.98
CA ASP A 508 20.02 41.37 -7.01
C ASP A 508 19.94 39.94 -7.59
N ASN A 509 19.41 38.97 -6.83
CA ASN A 509 19.40 37.56 -7.22
C ASN A 509 18.01 36.91 -7.29
N SER A 510 16.94 37.66 -7.02
CA SER A 510 15.57 37.15 -6.99
C SER A 510 14.53 38.21 -7.38
N VAL A 511 13.35 37.74 -7.81
CA VAL A 511 12.16 38.52 -8.13
C VAL A 511 10.96 37.83 -7.51
N ASN A 512 10.18 38.56 -6.71
CA ASN A 512 8.94 38.05 -6.16
C ASN A 512 7.83 38.11 -7.21
N ILE A 513 7.33 36.95 -7.63
CA ILE A 513 6.33 36.81 -8.68
C ILE A 513 4.97 37.40 -8.27
N ALA A 514 4.66 37.36 -6.96
CA ALA A 514 3.42 37.91 -6.43
C ALA A 514 3.36 39.43 -6.58
N THR A 515 4.48 40.12 -6.35
CA THR A 515 4.53 41.59 -6.28
C THR A 515 5.24 42.24 -7.47
N MET A 516 5.71 41.46 -8.46
CA MET A 516 6.37 42.04 -9.64
C MET A 516 5.42 42.98 -10.40
N THR A 517 5.96 44.11 -10.82
CA THR A 517 5.29 45.10 -11.66
C THR A 517 5.27 44.66 -13.12
N ASP A 518 4.36 45.23 -13.92
CA ASP A 518 4.31 44.97 -15.37
C ASP A 518 5.61 45.39 -16.08
N ALA A 519 6.26 46.46 -15.58
CA ALA A 519 7.54 46.92 -16.12
C ALA A 519 8.66 45.88 -15.89
N GLU A 520 8.76 45.33 -14.66
CA GLU A 520 9.71 44.25 -14.35
C GLU A 520 9.41 42.99 -15.17
N MET A 521 8.13 42.65 -15.35
CA MET A 521 7.72 41.51 -16.17
C MET A 521 8.15 41.70 -17.64
N MET A 522 7.95 42.89 -18.21
CA MET A 522 8.39 43.21 -19.57
C MET A 522 9.91 43.15 -19.71
N GLU A 523 10.66 43.63 -18.72
CA GLU A 523 12.13 43.54 -18.72
C GLU A 523 12.60 42.08 -18.69
N ILE A 524 11.99 41.24 -17.84
CA ILE A 524 12.27 39.81 -17.78
C ILE A 524 11.98 39.14 -19.13
N GLN A 525 10.82 39.42 -19.73
CA GLN A 525 10.46 38.86 -21.05
C GLN A 525 11.48 39.23 -22.12
N GLN A 526 11.96 40.48 -22.13
CA GLN A 526 12.99 40.91 -23.07
C GLN A 526 14.32 40.19 -22.85
N GLN A 527 14.77 40.06 -21.59
CA GLN A 527 16.00 39.34 -21.26
C GLN A 527 15.90 37.86 -21.65
N VAL A 528 14.78 37.21 -21.34
CA VAL A 528 14.51 35.82 -21.72
C VAL A 528 14.52 35.67 -23.24
N ALA A 529 13.94 36.59 -24.00
CA ALA A 529 13.95 36.56 -25.47
C ALA A 529 15.38 36.64 -26.04
N ILE A 530 16.22 37.52 -25.48
CA ILE A 530 17.63 37.66 -25.88
C ILE A 530 18.43 36.39 -25.53
N SER A 531 18.23 35.86 -24.32
CA SER A 531 18.88 34.63 -23.88
C SER A 531 18.43 33.43 -24.72
N ALA A 532 17.15 33.35 -25.09
CA ALA A 532 16.63 32.31 -25.99
C ALA A 532 17.29 32.38 -27.37
N GLN A 533 17.45 33.58 -27.95
CA GLN A 533 18.20 33.74 -29.21
C GLN A 533 19.66 33.29 -29.06
N SER A 534 20.31 33.66 -27.95
CA SER A 534 21.68 33.26 -27.65
C SER A 534 21.83 31.75 -27.47
N PHE A 535 20.86 31.12 -26.80
CA PHE A 535 20.77 29.68 -26.62
C PHE A 535 20.62 28.97 -27.97
N MET A 536 19.73 29.45 -28.84
CA MET A 536 19.53 28.89 -30.19
C MET A 536 20.80 29.02 -31.05
N MET A 537 21.51 30.14 -30.97
CA MET A 537 22.79 30.33 -31.68
C MET A 537 23.89 29.40 -31.14
N LYS A 538 24.00 29.27 -29.82
CA LYS A 538 25.00 28.41 -29.17
C LYS A 538 24.77 26.92 -29.47
N ASN A 539 23.51 26.53 -29.61
CA ASN A 539 23.09 25.16 -29.89
C ASN A 539 22.61 24.98 -31.34
N MET A 540 23.10 25.81 -32.27
CA MET A 540 22.60 25.85 -33.65
C MET A 540 22.74 24.50 -34.37
N GLU A 541 23.80 23.75 -34.11
CA GLU A 541 23.97 22.39 -34.67
C GLU A 541 22.83 21.46 -34.25
N LEU A 542 22.42 21.50 -32.98
CA LEU A 542 21.29 20.73 -32.47
C LEU A 542 19.97 21.23 -33.08
N VAL A 543 19.77 22.55 -33.13
CA VAL A 543 18.56 23.15 -33.72
C VAL A 543 18.42 22.77 -35.21
N GLN A 544 19.52 22.72 -35.96
CA GLN A 544 19.54 22.29 -37.35
C GLN A 544 19.19 20.82 -37.51
N GLU A 545 19.53 19.96 -36.55
CA GLU A 545 19.11 18.55 -36.54
C GLU A 545 17.58 18.40 -36.38
N PHE A 546 16.89 19.37 -35.76
CA PHE A 546 15.43 19.38 -35.56
C PHE A 546 14.63 20.17 -36.61
N MET A 547 15.26 20.99 -37.45
CA MET A 547 14.52 21.74 -38.48
C MET A 547 14.28 20.87 -39.72
N PRO A 548 13.07 20.89 -40.31
CA PRO A 548 12.83 20.22 -41.57
C PRO A 548 13.77 20.80 -42.62
N MET A 549 14.58 19.95 -43.26
CA MET A 549 15.28 20.34 -44.48
C MET A 549 14.19 20.68 -45.50
N GLN A 550 14.07 21.96 -45.85
CA GLN A 550 13.19 22.42 -46.92
C GLN A 550 13.63 21.87 -48.27
#